data_AF-A0AA91YW49-F1
#
_entry.id   AF-A0AA91YW49-F1
#
_cell.length_a   1.000
_cell.length_b   1.000
_cell.length_c   1.000
_cell.angle_alpha   90.00
_cell.angle_beta   90.00
_cell.angle_gamma   90.00
#
_symmetry.space_group_name_H-M   'P 1'
#
loop_
_entity.id
_entity.type
_entity.pdbx_description
1 polymer ?
#
loop_
_entity_poly.entity_id
_entity_poly.type
_entity_poly.pdbx_seq_one_letter_code
_entity_poly.pdbx_strand_id
1 'polypeptide(L)' 'MYQNEGYWNVKPKIKAVSFQKRGKFEVTLQDGRSITMPISAFPSMKKVPVKVLTPHSHKL' A
#
# COMPACT_ATOMS: atom_id res chain seq x y z
N MET A 1 4.26 27.63 -5.73
CA MET A 1 4.43 27.14 -4.35
C MET A 1 3.35 26.10 -4.12
N TYR A 2 3.68 24.81 -4.04
CA TYR A 2 2.66 23.78 -3.78
C TYR A 2 2.25 23.84 -2.31
N GLN A 3 1.05 24.32 -2.05
CA GLN A 3 0.44 24.32 -0.73
C GLN A 3 0.12 22.85 -0.40
N ASN A 4 0.76 22.29 0.64
CA ASN A 4 0.41 20.97 1.12
C ASN A 4 -1.01 21.06 1.69
N GLU A 5 -2.00 20.60 0.93
CA GLU A 5 -3.38 20.45 1.39
C GLU A 5 -3.45 19.32 2.41
N GLY A 6 -3.02 19.60 3.63
CA GLY A 6 -3.16 18.73 4.79
C GLY A 6 -3.81 19.51 5.92
N TYR A 7 -4.84 18.94 6.55
CA TYR A 7 -5.40 19.48 7.79
C TYR A 7 -4.26 19.64 8.81
N TRP A 8 -4.10 20.83 9.39
CA TRP A 8 -3.25 21.10 10.57
C TRP A 8 -1.72 21.05 10.41
N ASN A 9 -1.16 21.25 9.20
CA ASN A 9 0.30 21.25 8.99
C ASN A 9 0.98 19.91 9.33
N VAL A 10 0.19 18.85 9.56
CA VAL A 10 0.69 17.51 9.84
C VAL A 10 1.10 16.87 8.52
N LYS A 11 2.38 16.57 8.37
CA LYS A 11 2.88 15.79 7.23
C LYS A 11 2.65 14.30 7.52
N PRO A 12 1.71 13.63 6.84
CA PRO A 12 1.48 12.21 7.08
C PRO A 12 2.73 11.43 6.71
N LYS A 13 3.23 10.63 7.66
CA LYS A 13 4.38 9.73 7.44
C LYS A 13 3.88 8.30 7.39
N ILE A 14 4.21 7.60 6.31
CA ILE A 14 3.87 6.19 6.15
C ILE A 14 4.75 5.37 7.08
N LYS A 15 4.13 4.52 7.89
CA LYS A 15 4.81 3.53 8.72
C LYS A 15 4.88 2.18 8.01
N ALA A 16 3.78 1.73 7.42
CA ALA A 16 3.69 0.44 6.73
C ALA A 16 2.59 0.45 5.66
N VAL A 17 2.73 -0.47 4.70
CA VAL A 17 1.71 -0.79 3.70
C VAL A 17 1.46 -2.29 3.74
N SER A 18 0.20 -2.71 3.73
CA SER A 18 -0.17 -4.13 3.76
C SER A 18 -1.33 -4.46 2.81
N PHE A 19 -1.41 -5.72 2.40
CA PHE A 19 -2.40 -6.24 1.45
C PHE A 19 -3.22 -7.37 2.09
N GLN A 20 -3.84 -7.11 3.24
CA GLN A 20 -4.56 -8.15 3.99
C GLN A 20 -5.89 -8.56 3.35
N LYS A 21 -6.46 -7.71 2.48
CA LYS A 21 -7.75 -7.95 1.81
C LYS A 21 -7.57 -7.87 0.31
N ARG A 22 -8.09 -8.87 -0.42
CA ARG A 22 -7.99 -8.91 -1.89
C ARG A 22 -8.58 -7.63 -2.50
N GLY A 23 -7.83 -7.01 -3.40
CA GLY A 23 -8.26 -5.80 -4.12
C GLY A 23 -8.18 -4.51 -3.30
N LYS A 24 -7.68 -4.55 -2.06
CA LYS A 24 -7.47 -3.39 -1.20
C LYS A 24 -6.05 -3.40 -0.64
N PHE A 25 -5.58 -2.22 -0.26
CA PHE A 25 -4.37 -2.08 0.53
C PHE A 25 -4.66 -1.17 1.72
N GLU A 26 -3.92 -1.39 2.79
CA GLU A 26 -3.97 -0.58 4.00
C GLU A 26 -2.65 0.15 4.17
N VAL A 27 -2.73 1.45 4.43
CA VAL A 27 -1.61 2.30 4.80
C VAL A 27 -1.72 2.64 6.27
N THR A 28 -0.78 2.19 7.07
CA THR A 28 -0.65 2.60 8.47
C THR A 28 0.28 3.80 8.54
N LEU A 29 -0.21 4.88 9.15
CA LEU A 29 0.54 6.12 9.37
C LEU A 29 1.24 6.07 10.74
N GLN A 30 2.31 6.87 10.89
CA GLN A 30 3.07 6.93 12.14
C GLN A 30 2.27 7.50 13.32
N ASP A 31 1.21 8.26 13.05
CA ASP A 31 0.31 8.83 14.06
C ASP A 31 -0.75 7.82 14.56
N GLY A 32 -0.67 6.56 14.12
CA GLY A 32 -1.56 5.48 14.53
C GLY A 32 -2.83 5.34 13.68
N ARG A 33 -3.05 6.22 12.69
CA ARG A 33 -4.18 6.09 11.76
C ARG A 33 -3.90 5.00 10.72
N SER A 34 -4.97 4.33 10.30
CA SER A 34 -4.96 3.39 9.18
C SER A 34 -5.95 3.81 8.11
N ILE A 35 -5.51 3.80 6.85
CA ILE A 35 -6.34 4.14 5.69
C ILE A 35 -6.43 2.90 4.79
N THR A 36 -7.64 2.40 4.57
CA THR A 36 -7.89 1.31 3.62
C THR A 36 -8.42 1.86 2.31
N MET A 37 -7.76 1.53 1.19
CA MET A 37 -8.13 2.02 -0.14
C MET A 37 -8.25 0.87 -1.14
N PRO A 38 -9.15 0.95 -2.13
CA PRO A 38 -9.23 -0.01 -3.20
C PRO A 38 -8.09 0.18 -4.20
N ILE A 39 -7.47 -0.92 -4.64
CA ILE A 39 -6.39 -0.90 -5.64
C ILE A 39 -6.91 -0.39 -7.00
N SER A 40 -8.20 -0.62 -7.30
CA SER A 40 -8.85 -0.18 -8.54
C SER A 40 -8.87 1.33 -8.73
N ALA A 41 -8.78 2.12 -7.64
CA ALA A 41 -8.70 3.58 -7.71
C ALA A 41 -7.34 4.07 -8.25
N PHE A 42 -6.35 3.19 -8.41
CA PHE A 42 -5.00 3.54 -8.83
C PHE A 42 -4.63 2.79 -10.12
N PRO A 43 -4.83 3.41 -11.30
CA PRO A 43 -4.55 2.79 -12.59
C PRO A 43 -3.11 2.27 -12.74
N SER A 44 -2.14 2.92 -12.10
CA SER A 44 -0.72 2.55 -12.11
C SER A 44 -0.43 1.21 -11.42
N MET A 45 -1.26 0.78 -10.46
CA MET A 45 -1.07 -0.48 -9.73
C MET A 45 -1.59 -1.71 -10.47
N LYS A 46 -2.28 -1.56 -11.61
CA LYS A 46 -2.75 -2.69 -12.43
C LYS A 46 -1.62 -3.55 -13.00
N LYS A 47 -0.39 -3.03 -13.04
CA LYS A 47 0.77 -3.66 -13.70
C LYS A 47 1.69 -4.41 -12.74
N VAL A 48 1.37 -4.54 -11.46
CA VAL A 48 2.27 -5.24 -10.51
C VAL A 48 2.21 -6.74 -10.81
N PRO A 49 3.27 -7.34 -11.39
CA PRO A 49 3.29 -8.79 -11.58
C PRO A 49 3.31 -9.42 -10.19
N VAL A 50 2.36 -10.32 -9.92
CA VAL A 50 2.46 -11.15 -8.71
C VAL A 50 3.76 -11.91 -8.84
N LYS A 51 4.74 -11.62 -7.97
CA LYS A 51 5.98 -12.39 -7.90
C LYS A 51 5.55 -13.82 -7.56
N VAL A 52 5.48 -14.69 -8.57
CA VAL A 52 5.16 -16.10 -8.37
C VAL A 52 6.29 -16.62 -7.50
N LEU A 53 5.99 -16.94 -6.25
CA LEU A 53 6.88 -17.70 -5.39
C LEU A 53 6.98 -19.07 -6.05
N THR A 54 8.00 -19.27 -6.88
CA THR A 54 8.31 -20.60 -7.42
C THR A 54 8.66 -21.47 -6.23
N PRO A 55 7.86 -22.51 -5.92
CA PRO A 55 8.28 -23.49 -4.93
C PRO A 55 9.56 -24.12 -5.48
N HIS A 56 10.67 -23.97 -4.75
CA HIS A 56 11.87 -24.74 -5.05
C HIS A 56 11.51 -26.20 -4.84
N SER A 57 11.23 -26.91 -5.93
CA SER A 57 11.13 -28.36 -5.93
C SER A 57 12.49 -28.92 -5.50
N HIS A 58 12.61 -29.33 -4.25
CA HIS A 58 13.64 -30.27 -3.86
C HIS A 58 13.34 -31.57 -4.61
N LYS A 59 14.11 -31.84 -5.66
CA LYS A 59 14.24 -33.19 -6.23
C LYS A 59 14.91 -34.06 -5.16
N LEU A 60 14.21 -35.13 -4.78
CA LEU A 60 14.77 -36.32 -4.12
C LEU A 60 15.71 -37.05 -5.07
#